data_AF-A0A946REY8-F1
#
_entry.id   AF-A0A946REY8-F1
#
_cell.length_a   1.000
_cell.length_b   1.000
_cell.length_c   1.000
_cell.angle_alpha   90.00
_cell.angle_beta   90.00
_cell.angle_gamma   90.00
#
_symmetry.space_group_name_H-M   'P 1'
#
loop_
_entity.id
_entity.type
_entity.pdbx_description
1 polymer ?
#
loop_
_entity_poly.entity_id
_entity_poly.type
_entity_poly.pdbx_seq_one_letter_code
_entity_poly.pdbx_strand_id
1 'polypeptide(L)'
;MQHPKVKIITGGILLITIIFVCWIHHPLPPYQGELPLSGLKSPVDVFTDEFGVPHVFANNEDDLFFTAGYLAGRERLFQLSTVALAVRGELASALGDQYLGSDIYLRTWRIHDIAKKMVESMEPKNKRIFESFCDGINYRIDEIKKDAPIEFKILGIDPPYWDPSIVAGYARMMAHEMQGAWEPEIVYGAVASYFGEEKLADLIPGYDKDKPTIVETSLKYLKPVFDEIITQEFTIRDLFGKHNADIGSNNWVVSGKLTASGKPLLANDPHLAYSQPPRWFEIHLKGGRFNVSGVCIAGIPMPVIGQNEHVAWGFTNSMVDDLDFFIETINPKNPNEYRSGDKWLPMELVQETIPLKNGRDTTITIRITHHGPIISDVHGLLKEKNVAMSMAWTGHWNTTEMDAWIKLNTM
;
A
#
# COMPACT_ATOMS: atom_id res chain seq x y z
N MET A 1 54.32 -7.99 -35.63
CA MET A 1 53.89 -6.61 -35.31
C MET A 1 52.61 -6.69 -34.49
N GLN A 2 52.70 -6.58 -33.16
CA GLN A 2 51.51 -6.53 -32.29
C GLN A 2 50.87 -5.15 -32.44
N HIS A 3 49.61 -5.10 -32.90
CA HIS A 3 48.91 -3.85 -33.22
C HIS A 3 48.65 -3.01 -31.94
N PRO A 4 49.34 -1.87 -31.72
CA PRO A 4 49.15 -1.05 -30.52
C PRO A 4 47.71 -0.53 -30.37
N LYS A 5 46.98 -0.37 -31.49
CA LYS A 5 45.55 -0.02 -31.51
C LYS A 5 44.67 -1.08 -30.84
N VAL A 6 44.98 -2.38 -30.99
CA VAL A 6 44.21 -3.46 -30.37
C VAL A 6 44.38 -3.46 -28.85
N LYS A 7 45.60 -3.18 -28.34
CA LYS A 7 45.87 -3.07 -26.90
C LYS A 7 45.18 -1.87 -26.25
N ILE A 8 45.11 -0.74 -26.96
CA ILE A 8 44.39 0.46 -26.47
C ILE A 8 42.88 0.19 -26.39
N ILE A 9 42.30 -0.43 -27.43
CA ILE A 9 40.87 -0.77 -27.46
C ILE A 9 40.53 -1.80 -26.37
N THR A 10 41.32 -2.86 -26.22
CA THR A 10 41.10 -3.87 -25.17
C THR A 10 41.28 -3.31 -23.77
N GLY A 11 42.29 -2.45 -23.55
CA GLY A 11 42.46 -1.74 -22.28
C GLY A 11 41.31 -0.79 -21.96
N GLY A 12 40.77 -0.09 -22.96
CA GLY A 12 39.60 0.77 -22.82
C GLY A 12 38.34 -0.01 -22.46
N ILE A 13 38.07 -1.14 -23.14
CA ILE A 13 36.93 -2.01 -22.82
C ILE A 13 37.04 -2.56 -21.40
N LEU A 14 38.22 -3.06 -21.00
CA LEU A 14 38.44 -3.59 -19.66
C LEU A 14 38.18 -2.52 -18.59
N LEU A 15 38.66 -1.29 -18.80
CA LEU A 15 38.44 -0.18 -17.87
C LEU A 15 36.96 0.18 -17.77
N ILE A 16 36.24 0.26 -18.89
CA ILE A 16 34.79 0.51 -18.90
C ILE A 16 34.05 -0.60 -18.16
N THR A 17 34.41 -1.86 -18.39
CA THR A 17 33.82 -3.01 -17.69
C THR A 17 34.08 -2.93 -16.19
N ILE A 18 35.30 -2.61 -15.75
CA ILE A 18 35.62 -2.46 -14.32
C ILE A 18 34.79 -1.32 -13.71
N ILE A 19 34.72 -0.17 -14.36
CA ILE A 19 33.92 0.97 -13.89
C ILE A 19 32.44 0.57 -13.79
N PHE A 20 31.91 -0.10 -14.81
CA PHE A 20 30.53 -0.57 -14.82
C PHE A 20 30.26 -1.60 -13.72
N VAL A 21 31.14 -2.57 -13.53
CA VAL A 21 31.05 -3.58 -12.45
C VAL A 21 31.12 -2.93 -11.08
N CYS A 22 32.02 -1.98 -10.87
CA CYS A 22 32.10 -1.22 -9.61
C CYS A 22 30.85 -0.37 -9.40
N TRP A 23 30.25 0.19 -10.45
CA TRP A 23 29.05 1.00 -10.35
C TRP A 23 27.79 0.17 -10.02
N ILE A 24 27.65 -1.03 -10.59
CA ILE A 24 26.50 -1.91 -10.29
C ILE A 24 26.62 -2.62 -8.93
N HIS A 25 27.84 -2.75 -8.39
CA HIS A 25 28.04 -3.45 -7.12
C HIS A 25 27.69 -2.54 -5.94
N HIS A 26 26.66 -2.93 -5.19
CA HIS A 26 26.31 -2.33 -3.89
C HIS A 26 26.70 -3.31 -2.78
N PRO A 27 27.39 -2.88 -1.72
CA PRO A 27 27.83 -3.78 -0.66
C PRO A 27 26.65 -4.40 0.09
N LEU A 28 26.78 -5.69 0.43
CA LEU A 28 25.83 -6.37 1.31
C LEU A 28 25.87 -5.77 2.71
N PRO A 29 24.72 -5.68 3.42
CA PRO A 29 24.69 -5.16 4.77
C PRO A 29 25.47 -6.06 5.75
N PRO A 30 26.24 -5.48 6.69
CA PRO A 30 26.88 -6.27 7.73
C PRO A 30 25.84 -6.75 8.75
N TYR A 31 25.93 -8.04 9.13
CA TYR A 31 25.09 -8.68 10.15
C TYR A 31 25.80 -8.88 11.49
N GLN A 32 27.08 -8.48 11.57
CA GLN A 32 27.90 -8.62 12.77
C GLN A 32 28.73 -7.35 12.98
N GLY A 33 29.04 -7.08 14.25
CA GLY A 33 29.85 -5.94 14.67
C GLY A 33 29.02 -4.80 15.25
N GLU A 34 29.68 -3.66 15.42
CA GLU A 34 29.07 -2.44 15.98
C GLU A 34 28.91 -1.41 14.86
N LEU A 35 27.74 -0.78 14.81
CA LEU A 35 27.43 0.27 13.85
C LEU A 35 26.97 1.53 14.59
N PRO A 36 27.72 2.63 14.55
CA PRO A 36 27.29 3.88 15.17
C PRO A 36 26.17 4.52 14.35
N LEU A 37 24.97 4.59 14.92
CA LEU A 37 23.83 5.27 14.33
C LEU A 37 23.54 6.55 15.14
N SER A 38 23.67 7.73 14.53
CA SER A 38 23.49 9.00 15.26
C SER A 38 22.04 9.28 15.68
N GLY A 39 21.07 8.51 15.17
CA GLY A 39 19.66 8.57 15.58
C GLY A 39 19.35 7.87 16.90
N LEU A 40 20.27 7.05 17.44
CA LEU A 40 20.06 6.30 18.67
C LEU A 40 20.42 7.11 19.92
N LYS A 41 19.58 7.02 20.96
CA LYS A 41 19.81 7.62 22.27
C LYS A 41 20.58 6.69 23.22
N SER A 42 20.48 5.38 22.99
CA SER A 42 21.13 4.35 23.79
C SER A 42 21.54 3.17 22.89
N PRO A 43 22.48 2.31 23.34
CA PRO A 43 22.81 1.09 22.62
C PRO A 43 21.57 0.20 22.39
N VAL A 44 21.50 -0.41 21.22
CA VAL A 44 20.48 -1.37 20.80
C VAL A 44 21.20 -2.64 20.34
N ASP A 45 20.83 -3.78 20.90
CA ASP A 45 21.36 -5.07 20.48
C ASP A 45 20.43 -5.68 19.43
N VAL A 46 20.99 -6.13 18.31
CA VAL A 46 20.25 -6.84 17.26
C VAL A 46 20.86 -8.21 17.09
N PHE A 47 20.07 -9.24 17.37
CA PHE A 47 20.42 -10.63 17.08
C PHE A 47 19.64 -11.09 15.85
N THR A 48 20.33 -11.47 14.79
CA THR A 48 19.69 -12.11 13.63
C THR A 48 19.86 -13.61 13.74
N ASP A 49 18.75 -14.34 13.73
CA ASP A 49 18.75 -15.80 13.85
C ASP A 49 19.16 -16.52 12.54
N GLU A 50 19.12 -17.86 12.56
CA GLU A 50 19.50 -18.69 11.41
C GLU A 50 18.55 -18.56 10.20
N PHE A 51 17.34 -18.04 10.39
CA PHE A 51 16.36 -17.78 9.34
C PHE A 51 16.39 -16.34 8.84
N GLY A 52 17.26 -15.50 9.41
CA GLY A 52 17.37 -14.08 9.04
C GLY A 52 16.38 -13.19 9.79
N VAL A 53 15.73 -13.67 10.87
CA VAL A 53 14.78 -12.90 11.66
C VAL A 53 15.53 -11.99 12.64
N PRO A 54 15.33 -10.67 12.60
CA PRO A 54 15.90 -9.76 13.58
C PRO A 54 15.14 -9.79 14.91
N HIS A 55 15.89 -9.96 15.99
CA HIS A 55 15.47 -9.77 17.37
C HIS A 55 16.12 -8.49 17.90
N VAL A 56 15.32 -7.44 18.10
CA VAL A 56 15.77 -6.11 18.49
C VAL A 56 15.53 -5.90 19.99
N PHE A 57 16.59 -5.57 20.72
CA PHE A 57 16.58 -5.31 22.15
C PHE A 57 17.01 -3.86 22.42
N ALA A 58 16.10 -3.05 22.94
CA ALA A 58 16.34 -1.63 23.21
C ALA A 58 15.82 -1.21 24.59
N ASN A 59 16.43 -0.17 25.17
CA ASN A 59 16.03 0.35 26.48
C ASN A 59 14.79 1.27 26.43
N ASN A 60 14.35 1.71 25.24
CA ASN A 60 13.22 2.61 25.06
C ASN A 60 12.52 2.40 23.70
N GLU A 61 11.29 2.91 23.57
CA GLU A 61 10.45 2.74 22.36
C GLU A 61 11.03 3.47 21.14
N ASP A 62 11.59 4.68 21.31
CA ASP A 62 12.15 5.45 20.20
C ASP A 62 13.29 4.70 19.50
N ASP A 63 14.26 4.21 20.27
CA ASP A 63 15.40 3.44 19.74
C ASP A 63 14.96 2.09 19.18
N LEU A 64 13.95 1.44 19.79
CA LEU A 64 13.38 0.18 19.31
C LEU A 64 12.81 0.32 17.90
N PHE A 65 11.95 1.31 17.70
CA PHE A 65 11.27 1.52 16.42
C PHE A 65 12.16 2.20 15.38
N PHE A 66 13.09 3.07 15.80
CA PHE A 66 14.14 3.56 14.92
C PHE A 66 14.96 2.41 14.33
N THR A 67 15.43 1.47 15.17
CA THR A 67 16.17 0.31 14.69
C THR A 67 15.31 -0.60 13.82
N ALA A 68 14.03 -0.82 14.17
CA ALA A 68 13.12 -1.60 13.33
C ALA A 68 12.95 -0.97 11.93
N GLY A 69 12.82 0.35 11.86
CA GLY A 69 12.76 1.10 10.61
C GLY A 69 14.05 1.04 9.81
N TYR A 70 15.20 1.20 10.47
CA TYR A 70 16.51 1.06 9.85
C TYR A 70 16.70 -0.33 9.24
N LEU A 71 16.33 -1.40 9.96
CA LEU A 71 16.40 -2.78 9.46
C LEU A 71 15.44 -3.00 8.28
N ALA A 72 14.20 -2.50 8.34
CA ALA A 72 13.27 -2.56 7.21
C ALA A 72 13.84 -1.86 5.97
N GLY A 73 14.41 -0.65 6.14
CA GLY A 73 15.11 0.07 5.08
C GLY A 73 16.35 -0.67 4.58
N ARG A 74 17.09 -1.35 5.44
CA ARG A 74 18.29 -2.12 5.08
C ARG A 74 17.94 -3.32 4.19
N GLU A 75 16.89 -4.04 4.55
CA GLU A 75 16.49 -5.29 3.88
C GLU A 75 15.57 -5.06 2.67
N ARG A 76 14.67 -4.08 2.74
CA ARG A 76 13.51 -3.98 1.82
C ARG A 76 13.39 -2.64 1.11
N LEU A 77 14.48 -1.88 0.98
CA LEU A 77 14.40 -0.48 0.54
C LEU A 77 13.62 -0.28 -0.77
N PHE A 78 13.86 -1.10 -1.79
CA PHE A 78 13.16 -0.96 -3.06
C PHE A 78 11.65 -1.23 -2.94
N GLN A 79 11.28 -2.28 -2.21
CA GLN A 79 9.88 -2.58 -1.89
C GLN A 79 9.21 -1.42 -1.13
N LEU A 80 9.90 -0.85 -0.15
CA LEU A 80 9.42 0.32 0.60
C LEU A 80 9.27 1.56 -0.30
N SER A 81 10.20 1.79 -1.21
CA SER A 81 10.13 2.91 -2.15
C SER A 81 8.92 2.80 -3.07
N THR A 82 8.63 1.60 -3.60
CA THR A 82 7.44 1.36 -4.42
C THR A 82 6.15 1.61 -3.65
N VAL A 83 6.08 1.15 -2.39
CA VAL A 83 4.94 1.42 -1.51
C VAL A 83 4.76 2.92 -1.29
N ALA A 84 5.83 3.65 -0.93
CA ALA A 84 5.74 5.09 -0.68
C ALA A 84 5.27 5.87 -1.92
N LEU A 85 5.79 5.54 -3.10
CA LEU A 85 5.36 6.14 -4.37
C LEU A 85 3.91 5.80 -4.69
N ALA A 86 3.45 4.58 -4.44
CA ALA A 86 2.08 4.18 -4.70
C ALA A 86 1.09 4.80 -3.70
N VAL A 87 1.41 4.83 -2.41
CA VAL A 87 0.59 5.53 -1.40
C VAL A 87 0.43 6.99 -1.80
N ARG A 88 1.53 7.63 -2.22
CA ARG A 88 1.48 9.00 -2.70
C ARG A 88 0.79 9.10 -4.06
N GLY A 89 0.77 8.09 -4.93
CA GLY A 89 0.35 8.28 -6.33
C GLY A 89 1.37 9.15 -7.08
N GLU A 90 2.64 8.73 -7.04
CA GLU A 90 3.81 9.36 -7.66
C GLU A 90 4.66 8.35 -8.47
N LEU A 91 4.10 7.20 -8.85
CA LEU A 91 4.77 6.17 -9.64
C LEU A 91 5.27 6.70 -10.99
N ALA A 92 4.55 7.62 -11.64
CA ALA A 92 4.95 8.20 -12.92
C ALA A 92 6.26 8.98 -12.82
N SER A 93 6.50 9.66 -11.69
CA SER A 93 7.77 10.37 -11.46
C SER A 93 8.98 9.44 -11.46
N ALA A 94 8.80 8.20 -11.00
CA ALA A 94 9.88 7.24 -10.86
C ALA A 94 10.00 6.28 -12.05
N LEU A 95 8.88 5.66 -12.42
CA LEU A 95 8.80 4.57 -13.38
C LEU A 95 8.47 5.04 -14.80
N GLY A 96 8.06 6.29 -14.98
CA GLY A 96 7.81 6.94 -16.26
C GLY A 96 6.34 7.29 -16.52
N ASP A 97 6.12 8.19 -17.47
CA ASP A 97 4.81 8.81 -17.76
C ASP A 97 3.68 7.80 -18.08
N GLN A 98 4.01 6.56 -18.47
CA GLN A 98 3.03 5.49 -18.67
C GLN A 98 2.26 5.11 -17.39
N TYR A 99 2.82 5.40 -16.21
CA TYR A 99 2.15 5.19 -14.91
C TYR A 99 1.29 6.37 -14.46
N LEU A 100 1.16 7.43 -15.27
CA LEU A 100 0.33 8.59 -14.90
C LEU A 100 -1.14 8.19 -14.68
N GLY A 101 -1.68 7.26 -15.47
CA GLY A 101 -3.03 6.73 -15.24
C GLY A 101 -3.17 6.08 -13.86
N SER A 102 -2.14 5.34 -13.43
CA SER A 102 -2.08 4.68 -12.13
C SER A 102 -1.97 5.69 -10.98
N ASP A 103 -1.21 6.77 -11.15
CA ASP A 103 -1.14 7.85 -10.15
C ASP A 103 -2.47 8.57 -9.99
N ILE A 104 -3.13 8.90 -11.10
CA ILE A 104 -4.45 9.52 -11.08
C ILE A 104 -5.46 8.58 -10.39
N TYR A 105 -5.41 7.28 -10.69
CA TYR A 105 -6.22 6.26 -10.03
C TYR A 105 -5.99 6.25 -8.51
N LEU A 106 -4.74 6.15 -8.05
CA LEU A 106 -4.38 6.14 -6.63
C LEU A 106 -4.77 7.44 -5.91
N ARG A 107 -4.61 8.60 -6.55
CA ARG A 107 -5.05 9.91 -6.01
C ARG A 107 -6.57 9.97 -5.86
N THR A 108 -7.32 9.35 -6.76
CA THR A 108 -8.79 9.28 -6.74
C THR A 108 -9.31 8.49 -5.54
N TRP A 109 -8.61 7.42 -5.16
CA TRP A 109 -8.92 6.67 -3.95
C TRP A 109 -8.80 7.48 -2.66
N ARG A 110 -8.14 8.64 -2.69
CA ARG A 110 -7.91 9.52 -1.52
C ARG A 110 -7.19 8.82 -0.36
N ILE A 111 -6.46 7.73 -0.62
CA ILE A 111 -5.78 6.94 0.43
C ILE A 111 -4.76 7.78 1.19
N HIS A 112 -3.92 8.57 0.50
CA HIS A 112 -2.94 9.41 1.20
C HIS A 112 -3.60 10.53 2.01
N ASP A 113 -4.72 11.07 1.52
CA ASP A 113 -5.47 12.13 2.19
C ASP A 113 -6.05 11.63 3.52
N ILE A 114 -6.73 10.49 3.52
CA ILE A 114 -7.27 9.92 4.75
C ILE A 114 -6.17 9.46 5.70
N ALA A 115 -5.05 8.94 5.17
CA ALA A 115 -3.91 8.54 5.98
C ALA A 115 -3.29 9.73 6.75
N LYS A 116 -3.21 10.91 6.14
CA LYS A 116 -2.77 12.15 6.84
C LYS A 116 -3.70 12.48 8.00
N LYS A 117 -5.02 12.46 7.76
CA LYS A 117 -6.05 12.73 8.79
C LYS A 117 -5.99 11.74 9.95
N MET A 118 -5.78 10.45 9.65
CA MET A 118 -5.60 9.42 10.68
C MET A 118 -4.38 9.70 11.56
N VAL A 119 -3.24 10.07 10.95
CA VAL A 119 -2.01 10.43 11.67
C VAL A 119 -2.19 11.69 12.50
N GLU A 120 -2.96 12.67 12.02
CA GLU A 120 -3.30 13.88 12.78
C GLU A 120 -4.16 13.58 14.01
N SER A 121 -5.08 12.62 13.91
CA SER A 121 -5.95 12.20 15.02
C SER A 121 -5.34 11.17 15.97
N MET A 122 -4.14 10.66 15.67
CA MET A 122 -3.48 9.62 16.46
C MET A 122 -3.02 10.15 17.82
N GLU A 123 -3.09 9.30 18.85
CA GLU A 123 -2.55 9.63 20.17
C GLU A 123 -1.06 10.04 20.07
N PRO A 124 -0.63 11.19 20.62
CA PRO A 124 0.73 11.71 20.40
C PRO A 124 1.85 10.73 20.76
N LYS A 125 1.66 9.96 21.84
CA LYS A 125 2.62 8.93 22.26
C LYS A 125 2.72 7.79 21.24
N ASN A 126 1.61 7.43 20.61
CA ASN A 126 1.56 6.37 19.61
C ASN A 126 2.09 6.87 18.26
N LYS A 127 1.77 8.11 17.87
CA LYS A 127 2.34 8.77 16.69
C LYS A 127 3.87 8.75 16.71
N ARG A 128 4.48 8.97 17.89
CA ARG A 128 5.94 8.93 18.07
C ARG A 128 6.57 7.60 17.64
N ILE A 129 5.88 6.47 17.84
CA ILE A 129 6.36 5.14 17.40
C ILE A 129 6.53 5.10 15.87
N PHE A 130 5.52 5.59 15.14
CA PHE A 130 5.56 5.65 13.68
C PHE A 130 6.59 6.66 13.17
N GLU A 131 6.74 7.80 13.84
CA GLU A 131 7.80 8.78 13.53
C GLU A 131 9.19 8.15 13.69
N SER A 132 9.47 7.51 14.83
CA SER A 132 10.76 6.84 15.05
C SER A 132 11.04 5.74 14.01
N PHE A 133 10.02 4.96 13.63
CA PHE A 133 10.17 3.98 12.56
C PHE A 133 10.52 4.63 11.21
N CYS A 134 9.82 5.70 10.82
CA CYS A 134 10.13 6.44 9.61
C CYS A 134 11.52 7.09 9.67
N ASP A 135 11.93 7.64 10.81
CA ASP A 135 13.26 8.22 11.04
C ASP A 135 14.36 7.17 10.78
N GLY A 136 14.15 5.91 11.19
CA GLY A 136 15.05 4.80 10.92
C GLY A 136 15.19 4.47 9.43
N ILE A 137 14.07 4.41 8.70
CA ILE A 137 14.07 4.21 7.24
C ILE A 137 14.82 5.37 6.57
N ASN A 138 14.50 6.60 6.96
CA ASN A 138 15.08 7.82 6.40
C ASN A 138 16.58 7.91 6.66
N TYR A 139 17.03 7.49 7.84
CA TYR A 139 18.45 7.39 8.13
C TYR A 139 19.17 6.46 7.14
N ARG A 140 18.57 5.30 6.84
CA ARG A 140 19.13 4.38 5.85
C ARG A 140 19.15 4.98 4.44
N ILE A 141 18.12 5.74 4.06
CA ILE A 141 18.08 6.46 2.78
C ILE A 141 19.24 7.46 2.69
N ASP A 142 19.49 8.23 3.74
CA ASP A 142 20.59 9.19 3.79
C ASP A 142 21.96 8.50 3.71
N GLU A 143 22.12 7.35 4.39
CA GLU A 143 23.35 6.56 4.42
C GLU A 143 23.76 6.07 3.02
N ILE A 144 22.80 5.66 2.18
CA ILE A 144 23.07 5.13 0.83
C ILE A 144 23.02 6.17 -0.28
N LYS A 145 22.75 7.44 0.01
CA LYS A 145 22.49 8.46 -1.02
C LYS A 145 23.63 8.60 -2.05
N LYS A 146 24.88 8.34 -1.63
CA LYS A 146 26.06 8.39 -2.52
C LYS A 146 26.28 7.11 -3.32
N ASP A 147 25.74 5.99 -2.85
CA ASP A 147 25.90 4.67 -3.44
C ASP A 147 24.60 3.90 -3.24
N ALA A 148 23.63 4.15 -4.12
CA ALA A 148 22.32 3.52 -4.02
C ALA A 148 22.34 2.09 -4.58
N PRO A 149 21.44 1.20 -4.11
CA PRO A 149 21.21 -0.09 -4.75
C PRO A 149 20.92 0.04 -6.26
N ILE A 150 21.20 -1.04 -6.99
CA ILE A 150 21.19 -1.04 -8.46
C ILE A 150 19.85 -0.63 -9.06
N GLU A 151 18.74 -0.96 -8.41
CA GLU A 151 17.39 -0.63 -8.84
C GLU A 151 17.20 0.88 -8.97
N PHE A 152 17.68 1.65 -7.99
CA PHE A 152 17.62 3.11 -7.97
C PHE A 152 18.54 3.74 -9.01
N LYS A 153 19.75 3.18 -9.16
CA LYS A 153 20.73 3.60 -10.17
C LYS A 153 20.20 3.44 -11.59
N ILE A 154 19.52 2.32 -11.88
CA ILE A 154 18.91 2.03 -13.19
C ILE A 154 17.73 2.97 -13.45
N LEU A 155 16.88 3.19 -12.45
CA LEU A 155 15.70 4.05 -12.59
C LEU A 155 16.04 5.54 -12.64
N GLY A 156 17.21 5.92 -12.10
CA GLY A 156 17.67 7.30 -12.00
C GLY A 156 16.91 8.09 -10.93
N ILE A 157 16.55 7.43 -9.82
CA ILE A 157 15.77 8.04 -8.74
C ILE A 157 16.46 7.85 -7.40
N ASP A 158 16.20 8.77 -6.48
CA ASP A 158 16.50 8.57 -5.06
C ASP A 158 15.34 7.84 -4.38
N PRO A 159 15.60 6.99 -3.38
CA PRO A 159 14.53 6.44 -2.54
C PRO A 159 13.71 7.57 -1.89
N PRO A 160 12.36 7.52 -1.92
CA PRO A 160 11.53 8.52 -1.28
C PRO A 160 11.61 8.42 0.24
N TYR A 161 11.67 9.57 0.92
CA TYR A 161 11.56 9.63 2.37
C TYR A 161 10.18 9.14 2.84
N TRP A 162 10.18 8.51 4.00
CA TRP A 162 9.01 8.01 4.70
C TRP A 162 8.56 8.97 5.80
N ASP A 163 7.24 8.99 6.00
CA ASP A 163 6.59 9.69 7.10
C ASP A 163 5.39 8.84 7.57
N PRO A 164 4.82 9.08 8.77
CA PRO A 164 3.75 8.24 9.29
C PRO A 164 2.51 8.11 8.39
N SER A 165 2.25 9.08 7.51
CA SER A 165 1.14 9.00 6.56
C SER A 165 1.38 7.95 5.47
N ILE A 166 2.62 7.57 5.20
CA ILE A 166 2.96 6.44 4.33
C ILE A 166 2.65 5.12 5.00
N VAL A 167 2.93 5.00 6.30
CA VAL A 167 2.61 3.79 7.07
C VAL A 167 1.08 3.59 7.14
N ALA A 168 0.35 4.64 7.52
CA ALA A 168 -1.12 4.61 7.57
C ALA A 168 -1.73 4.42 6.17
N GLY A 169 -1.16 5.06 5.14
CA GLY A 169 -1.59 4.91 3.75
C GLY A 169 -1.36 3.50 3.24
N TYR A 170 -0.27 2.84 3.63
CA TYR A 170 -0.03 1.46 3.26
C TYR A 170 -1.04 0.50 3.91
N ALA A 171 -1.41 0.74 5.18
CA ALA A 171 -2.51 0.01 5.81
C ALA A 171 -3.83 0.18 5.05
N ARG A 172 -4.14 1.39 4.57
CA ARG A 172 -5.32 1.66 3.73
C ARG A 172 -5.23 1.07 2.33
N MET A 173 -4.06 1.05 1.71
CA MET A 173 -3.84 0.31 0.46
C MET A 173 -4.11 -1.18 0.64
N MET A 174 -3.79 -1.76 1.80
CA MET A 174 -4.19 -3.13 2.06
C MET A 174 -5.71 -3.28 2.23
N ALA A 175 -6.38 -2.33 2.88
CA ALA A 175 -7.84 -2.36 2.95
C ALA A 175 -8.46 -2.30 1.54
N HIS A 176 -7.92 -1.46 0.66
CA HIS A 176 -8.29 -1.40 -0.76
C HIS A 176 -8.05 -2.72 -1.50
N GLU A 177 -6.94 -3.41 -1.19
CA GLU A 177 -6.65 -4.73 -1.74
C GLU A 177 -7.61 -5.82 -1.24
N MET A 178 -8.12 -5.69 -0.01
CA MET A 178 -8.89 -6.72 0.68
C MET A 178 -10.39 -6.54 0.60
N GLN A 179 -10.88 -5.38 0.13
CA GLN A 179 -12.31 -5.19 -0.11
C GLN A 179 -12.82 -6.16 -1.16
N GLY A 180 -14.06 -6.60 -1.00
CA GLY A 180 -14.67 -7.63 -1.83
C GLY A 180 -15.55 -7.11 -2.97
N ALA A 181 -15.86 -5.82 -2.99
CA ALA A 181 -16.92 -5.28 -3.85
C ALA A 181 -16.41 -4.73 -5.19
N TRP A 182 -15.22 -4.10 -5.23
CA TRP A 182 -14.71 -3.36 -6.38
C TRP A 182 -14.68 -4.18 -7.67
N GLU A 183 -13.96 -5.29 -7.70
CA GLU A 183 -13.82 -6.11 -8.90
C GLU A 183 -15.14 -6.81 -9.26
N PRO A 184 -15.83 -7.50 -8.34
CA PRO A 184 -17.10 -8.14 -8.65
C PRO A 184 -18.16 -7.16 -9.16
N GLU A 185 -18.37 -6.01 -8.52
CA GLU A 185 -19.40 -5.05 -8.96
C GLU A 185 -19.08 -4.42 -10.32
N ILE A 186 -17.81 -4.12 -10.59
CA ILE A 186 -17.37 -3.65 -11.91
C ILE A 186 -17.61 -4.72 -12.98
N VAL A 187 -17.25 -5.96 -12.70
CA VAL A 187 -17.41 -7.08 -13.64
C VAL A 187 -18.89 -7.41 -13.84
N TYR A 188 -19.68 -7.48 -12.79
CA TYR A 188 -21.12 -7.75 -12.85
C TYR A 188 -21.88 -6.61 -13.53
N GLY A 189 -21.52 -5.37 -13.21
CA GLY A 189 -21.99 -4.18 -13.90
C GLY A 189 -21.66 -4.22 -15.39
N ALA A 190 -20.44 -4.64 -15.77
CA ALA A 190 -20.06 -4.83 -17.15
C ALA A 190 -20.89 -5.95 -17.81
N VAL A 191 -21.02 -7.13 -17.18
CA VAL A 191 -21.84 -8.23 -17.74
C VAL A 191 -23.27 -7.77 -17.98
N ALA A 192 -23.91 -7.12 -17.00
CA ALA A 192 -25.26 -6.60 -17.16
C ALA A 192 -25.36 -5.50 -18.23
N SER A 193 -24.35 -4.62 -18.32
CA SER A 193 -24.28 -3.56 -19.35
C SER A 193 -24.15 -4.12 -20.78
N TYR A 194 -23.33 -5.15 -20.96
CA TYR A 194 -23.03 -5.73 -22.27
C TYR A 194 -24.05 -6.78 -22.72
N PHE A 195 -24.51 -7.63 -21.79
CA PHE A 195 -25.29 -8.84 -22.08
C PHE A 195 -26.70 -8.82 -21.48
N GLY A 196 -27.03 -7.81 -20.66
CA GLY A 196 -28.32 -7.68 -19.98
C GLY A 196 -28.37 -8.38 -18.62
N GLU A 197 -29.32 -7.95 -17.79
CA GLU A 197 -29.52 -8.47 -16.42
C GLU A 197 -29.87 -9.97 -16.40
N GLU A 198 -30.58 -10.46 -17.42
CA GLU A 198 -30.91 -11.88 -17.57
C GLU A 198 -29.64 -12.74 -17.65
N LYS A 199 -28.60 -12.27 -18.37
CA LYS A 199 -27.33 -12.99 -18.47
C LYS A 199 -26.52 -12.93 -17.19
N LEU A 200 -26.59 -11.81 -16.45
CA LEU A 200 -25.96 -11.72 -15.13
C LEU A 200 -26.63 -12.71 -14.14
N ALA A 201 -27.95 -12.88 -14.21
CA ALA A 201 -28.68 -13.83 -13.36
C ALA A 201 -28.30 -15.31 -13.60
N ASP A 202 -27.70 -15.65 -14.74
CA ASP A 202 -27.08 -16.98 -14.95
C ASP A 202 -25.80 -17.19 -14.11
N LEU A 203 -25.11 -16.10 -13.71
CA LEU A 203 -23.82 -16.15 -13.00
C LEU A 203 -23.97 -16.02 -11.47
N ILE A 204 -24.99 -15.29 -11.02
CA ILE A 204 -25.23 -15.02 -9.59
C ILE A 204 -26.72 -15.21 -9.31
N PRO A 205 -27.11 -15.90 -8.23
CA PRO A 205 -28.52 -16.02 -7.85
C PRO A 205 -29.16 -14.63 -7.76
N GLY A 206 -30.30 -14.45 -8.44
CA GLY A 206 -30.96 -13.15 -8.54
C GLY A 206 -31.31 -12.55 -7.17
N TYR A 207 -31.29 -11.22 -7.11
CA TYR A 207 -31.83 -10.46 -5.98
C TYR A 207 -33.36 -10.49 -6.05
N ASP A 208 -34.02 -10.66 -4.91
CA ASP A 208 -35.49 -10.69 -4.84
C ASP A 208 -36.05 -9.31 -5.27
N LYS A 209 -36.98 -9.31 -6.23
CA LYS A 209 -37.56 -8.09 -6.80
C LYS A 209 -38.38 -7.30 -5.78
N ASP A 210 -38.84 -7.95 -4.72
CA ASP A 210 -39.60 -7.33 -3.65
C ASP A 210 -38.70 -6.69 -2.58
N LYS A 211 -37.37 -6.82 -2.70
CA LYS A 211 -36.40 -6.14 -1.83
C LYS A 211 -36.02 -4.77 -2.40
N PRO A 212 -35.77 -3.77 -1.53
CA PRO A 212 -35.40 -2.43 -1.95
C PRO A 212 -34.10 -2.44 -2.76
N THR A 213 -34.09 -1.74 -3.89
CA THR A 213 -32.89 -1.41 -4.68
C THR A 213 -32.73 0.11 -4.72
N ILE A 214 -31.48 0.58 -4.76
CA ILE A 214 -31.14 2.00 -4.92
C ILE A 214 -30.88 2.39 -6.38
N VAL A 215 -30.91 1.44 -7.32
CA VAL A 215 -30.59 1.66 -8.74
C VAL A 215 -31.84 1.49 -9.62
N GLU A 216 -32.36 2.58 -10.19
CA GLU A 216 -33.42 2.57 -11.22
C GLU A 216 -32.87 2.75 -12.66
N THR A 217 -31.54 2.80 -12.84
CA THR A 217 -30.93 3.33 -14.07
C THR A 217 -30.43 2.24 -15.04
N SER A 218 -30.59 2.48 -16.34
CA SER A 218 -30.04 1.63 -17.40
C SER A 218 -28.49 1.60 -17.39
N LEU A 219 -27.90 0.42 -17.22
CA LEU A 219 -26.44 0.20 -17.16
C LEU A 219 -25.71 0.36 -18.51
N LYS A 220 -26.42 0.65 -19.60
CA LYS A 220 -25.92 0.62 -20.99
C LYS A 220 -24.71 1.52 -21.26
N TYR A 221 -24.49 2.56 -20.44
CA TYR A 221 -23.44 3.55 -20.63
C TYR A 221 -22.19 3.34 -19.77
N LEU A 222 -22.17 2.30 -18.90
CA LEU A 222 -21.08 2.08 -17.94
C LEU A 222 -19.89 1.29 -18.48
N LYS A 223 -20.07 0.53 -19.56
CA LYS A 223 -19.02 -0.32 -20.18
C LYS A 223 -17.63 0.33 -20.24
N PRO A 224 -17.45 1.53 -20.82
CA PRO A 224 -16.11 2.12 -20.96
C PRO A 224 -15.48 2.46 -19.61
N VAL A 225 -16.30 2.80 -18.61
CA VAL A 225 -15.82 3.12 -17.25
C VAL A 225 -15.22 1.87 -16.61
N PHE A 226 -15.92 0.74 -16.72
CA PHE A 226 -15.46 -0.54 -16.17
C PHE A 226 -14.20 -1.07 -16.85
N ASP A 227 -14.12 -1.01 -18.19
CA ASP A 227 -12.95 -1.46 -18.97
C ASP A 227 -11.66 -0.74 -18.52
N GLU A 228 -11.77 0.52 -18.10
CA GLU A 228 -10.62 1.32 -17.70
C GLU A 228 -10.20 1.07 -16.25
N ILE A 229 -11.17 1.04 -15.33
CA ILE A 229 -10.88 0.79 -13.91
C ILE A 229 -10.17 -0.56 -13.76
N ILE A 230 -10.64 -1.59 -14.46
CA ILE A 230 -10.03 -2.93 -14.37
C ILE A 230 -8.60 -2.94 -14.94
N THR A 231 -8.31 -2.13 -15.96
CA THR A 231 -6.96 -2.02 -16.55
C THR A 231 -5.97 -1.39 -15.56
N GLN A 232 -6.37 -0.31 -14.88
CA GLN A 232 -5.52 0.31 -13.85
C GLN A 232 -5.35 -0.62 -12.65
N GLU A 233 -6.41 -1.31 -12.24
CA GLU A 233 -6.37 -2.28 -11.14
C GLU A 233 -5.35 -3.40 -11.43
N PHE A 234 -5.38 -4.02 -12.61
CA PHE A 234 -4.39 -5.04 -12.97
C PHE A 234 -2.97 -4.49 -12.99
N THR A 235 -2.77 -3.26 -13.47
CA THR A 235 -1.43 -2.62 -13.49
C THR A 235 -0.87 -2.43 -12.08
N ILE A 236 -1.68 -1.95 -11.13
CA ILE A 236 -1.29 -1.81 -9.73
C ILE A 236 -1.04 -3.18 -9.10
N ARG A 237 -1.91 -4.17 -9.35
CA ARG A 237 -1.78 -5.54 -8.84
C ARG A 237 -0.49 -6.20 -9.34
N ASP A 238 -0.14 -6.02 -10.60
CA ASP A 238 1.11 -6.53 -11.19
C ASP A 238 2.34 -5.91 -10.54
N LEU A 239 2.32 -4.60 -10.27
CA LEU A 239 3.41 -3.91 -9.56
C LEU A 239 3.65 -4.49 -8.16
N PHE A 240 2.57 -4.94 -7.50
CA PHE A 240 2.63 -5.61 -6.19
C PHE A 240 2.68 -7.14 -6.27
N GLY A 241 2.89 -7.73 -7.45
CA GLY A 241 3.11 -9.17 -7.65
C GLY A 241 1.87 -10.06 -7.49
N LYS A 242 0.66 -9.56 -7.76
CA LYS A 242 -0.60 -10.30 -7.58
C LYS A 242 -1.10 -10.94 -8.88
N HIS A 243 -0.55 -12.09 -9.26
CA HIS A 243 -0.83 -12.69 -10.58
C HIS A 243 -1.94 -13.75 -10.65
N ASN A 244 -2.45 -14.33 -9.56
CA ASN A 244 -3.53 -15.33 -9.65
C ASN A 244 -4.35 -15.46 -8.36
N ALA A 245 -5.62 -15.85 -8.54
CA ALA A 245 -6.65 -16.07 -7.54
C ALA A 245 -6.25 -17.11 -6.48
N ASP A 246 -6.33 -16.68 -5.21
CA ASP A 246 -6.70 -17.43 -4.00
C ASP A 246 -6.30 -16.56 -2.79
N ILE A 247 -6.95 -15.40 -2.63
CA ILE A 247 -6.86 -14.65 -1.38
C ILE A 247 -7.76 -15.40 -0.39
N GLY A 248 -7.16 -15.87 0.69
CA GLY A 248 -7.84 -16.65 1.70
C GLY A 248 -7.06 -16.66 2.99
N SER A 249 -7.61 -17.23 4.03
CA SER A 249 -6.87 -17.48 5.25
C SER A 249 -7.58 -18.55 6.07
N ASN A 250 -6.83 -19.25 6.92
CA ASN A 250 -7.39 -20.04 8.01
C ASN A 250 -7.09 -19.37 9.35
N ASN A 251 -8.03 -19.46 10.30
CA ASN A 251 -7.80 -19.16 11.71
C ASN A 251 -8.53 -20.13 12.64
N TRP A 252 -7.78 -20.84 13.48
CA TRP A 252 -8.36 -21.71 14.51
C TRP A 252 -7.93 -21.24 15.90
N VAL A 253 -8.88 -21.25 16.83
CA VAL A 253 -8.62 -21.04 18.26
C VAL A 253 -9.19 -22.23 19.03
N VAL A 254 -8.35 -22.88 19.82
CA VAL A 254 -8.75 -23.99 20.70
C VAL A 254 -8.64 -23.54 22.15
N SER A 255 -9.73 -23.67 22.89
CA SER A 255 -9.75 -23.38 24.34
C SER A 255 -8.78 -24.30 25.09
N GLY A 256 -8.08 -23.78 26.11
CA GLY A 256 -7.22 -24.58 26.98
C GLY A 256 -7.93 -25.77 27.67
N LYS A 257 -9.27 -25.76 27.75
CA LYS A 257 -10.06 -26.91 28.22
C LYS A 257 -9.96 -28.16 27.31
N LEU A 258 -9.53 -27.96 26.06
CA LEU A 258 -9.43 -29.00 25.03
C LEU A 258 -7.98 -29.33 24.66
N THR A 259 -6.99 -28.78 25.37
CA THR A 259 -5.56 -28.95 25.07
C THR A 259 -4.83 -29.67 26.20
N ALA A 260 -3.82 -30.48 25.88
CA ALA A 260 -3.05 -31.22 26.88
C ALA A 260 -2.28 -30.30 27.85
N SER A 261 -1.90 -29.10 27.40
CA SER A 261 -1.18 -28.11 28.21
C SER A 261 -2.09 -27.30 29.15
N GLY A 262 -3.42 -27.37 28.97
CA GLY A 262 -4.36 -26.49 29.66
C GLY A 262 -4.34 -25.04 29.16
N LYS A 263 -3.60 -24.72 28.09
CA LYS A 263 -3.44 -23.37 27.52
C LYS A 263 -4.09 -23.26 26.14
N PRO A 264 -4.61 -22.08 25.74
CA PRO A 264 -5.17 -21.90 24.40
C PRO A 264 -4.15 -22.20 23.30
N LEU A 265 -4.62 -22.66 22.14
CA LEU A 265 -3.83 -22.78 20.92
C LEU A 265 -4.44 -21.89 19.84
N LEU A 266 -3.59 -21.14 19.13
CA LEU A 266 -3.92 -20.35 17.96
C LEU A 266 -3.19 -20.94 16.75
N ALA A 267 -3.89 -21.09 15.63
CA ALA A 267 -3.28 -21.27 14.32
C ALA A 267 -3.82 -20.20 13.39
N ASN A 268 -2.94 -19.40 12.78
CA ASN A 268 -3.31 -18.44 11.75
C ASN A 268 -2.42 -18.65 10.52
N ASP A 269 -3.06 -18.77 9.37
CA ASP A 269 -2.44 -19.19 8.11
C ASP A 269 -2.99 -18.29 6.98
N PRO A 270 -2.44 -17.07 6.81
CA PRO A 270 -2.88 -16.13 5.79
C PRO A 270 -2.35 -16.50 4.40
N HIS A 271 -3.22 -16.53 3.40
CA HIS A 271 -2.88 -16.83 2.01
C HIS A 271 -2.90 -15.54 1.20
N LEU A 272 -1.70 -15.00 0.97
CA LEU A 272 -1.45 -13.87 0.09
C LEU A 272 -0.63 -14.33 -1.11
N ALA A 273 -0.69 -13.57 -2.21
CA ALA A 273 0.11 -13.84 -3.39
C ALA A 273 1.60 -13.97 -3.03
N TYR A 274 2.23 -15.03 -3.53
CA TYR A 274 3.66 -15.23 -3.36
C TYR A 274 4.45 -14.18 -4.15
N SER A 275 5.34 -13.46 -3.47
CA SER A 275 6.20 -12.44 -4.06
C SER A 275 7.66 -12.64 -3.62
N GLN A 276 8.60 -12.12 -4.42
CA GLN A 276 9.98 -11.94 -4.01
C GLN A 276 10.40 -10.47 -4.20
N PRO A 277 10.73 -9.74 -3.12
CA PRO A 277 10.76 -10.19 -1.72
C PRO A 277 9.35 -10.47 -1.16
N PRO A 278 9.21 -11.33 -0.12
CA PRO A 278 7.89 -11.71 0.41
C PRO A 278 7.23 -10.53 1.14
N ARG A 279 5.91 -10.43 1.15
CA ARG A 279 5.21 -9.32 1.84
C ARG A 279 5.49 -9.29 3.34
N TRP A 280 5.48 -10.46 3.97
CA TRP A 280 5.74 -10.62 5.39
C TRP A 280 7.21 -10.38 5.73
N PHE A 281 7.42 -9.67 6.82
CA PHE A 281 8.72 -9.38 7.43
C PHE A 281 8.63 -9.76 8.91
N GLU A 282 9.23 -10.89 9.26
CA GLU A 282 9.23 -11.39 10.63
C GLU A 282 10.20 -10.57 11.50
N ILE A 283 9.78 -10.26 12.73
CA ILE A 283 10.59 -9.51 13.68
C ILE A 283 10.19 -9.83 15.11
N HIS A 284 11.16 -9.71 16.01
CA HIS A 284 10.93 -9.66 17.45
C HIS A 284 11.42 -8.32 18.00
N LEU A 285 10.55 -7.64 18.76
CA LEU A 285 10.78 -6.31 19.30
C LEU A 285 10.65 -6.35 20.82
N LYS A 286 11.75 -6.07 21.52
CA LYS A 286 11.79 -5.99 22.98
C LYS A 286 12.37 -4.66 23.45
N GLY A 287 11.51 -3.81 24.02
CA GLY A 287 11.91 -2.52 24.57
C GLY A 287 10.70 -1.66 24.97
N GLY A 288 10.85 -0.86 26.02
CA GLY A 288 9.75 -0.07 26.56
C GLY A 288 8.56 -0.94 26.96
N ARG A 289 7.38 -0.70 26.38
CA ARG A 289 6.16 -1.51 26.59
C ARG A 289 6.06 -2.75 25.71
N PHE A 290 7.01 -2.99 24.83
CA PHE A 290 6.92 -4.06 23.85
C PHE A 290 7.81 -5.24 24.23
N ASN A 291 7.25 -6.43 24.15
CA ASN A 291 7.97 -7.68 24.00
C ASN A 291 7.12 -8.58 23.10
N VAL A 292 7.22 -8.33 21.80
CA VAL A 292 6.30 -8.88 20.80
C VAL A 292 7.06 -9.51 19.66
N SER A 293 6.55 -10.64 19.15
CA SER A 293 7.12 -11.36 18.02
C SER A 293 6.04 -11.73 17.03
N GLY A 294 6.39 -11.75 15.74
CA GLY A 294 5.48 -12.17 14.68
C GLY A 294 5.86 -11.54 13.36
N VAL A 295 4.90 -11.48 12.44
CA VAL A 295 5.10 -10.95 11.10
C VAL A 295 4.50 -9.56 10.96
N CYS A 296 5.35 -8.61 10.60
CA CYS A 296 4.97 -7.32 10.05
C CYS A 296 4.72 -7.46 8.55
N ILE A 297 4.10 -6.44 7.96
CA ILE A 297 4.29 -6.17 6.53
C ILE A 297 5.50 -5.27 6.41
N ALA A 298 6.39 -5.49 5.43
CA ALA A 298 7.56 -4.63 5.23
C ALA A 298 7.15 -3.15 5.05
N GLY A 299 7.43 -2.28 6.04
CA GLY A 299 6.98 -0.88 6.06
C GLY A 299 5.95 -0.57 7.16
N ILE A 300 5.54 -1.59 7.91
CA ILE A 300 4.76 -1.48 9.14
C ILE A 300 5.68 -1.73 10.35
N PRO A 301 5.60 -0.93 11.42
CA PRO A 301 6.55 -0.96 12.53
C PRO A 301 6.43 -2.16 13.48
N MET A 302 5.31 -2.88 13.51
CA MET A 302 5.06 -3.93 14.50
C MET A 302 4.21 -5.09 13.94
N PRO A 303 4.25 -6.28 14.58
CA PRO A 303 3.55 -7.45 14.09
C PRO A 303 2.06 -7.23 13.86
N VAL A 304 1.60 -7.53 12.64
CA VAL A 304 0.17 -7.62 12.31
C VAL A 304 -0.37 -8.92 12.86
N ILE A 305 0.37 -10.01 12.68
CA ILE A 305 0.05 -11.34 13.19
C ILE A 305 1.19 -11.69 14.14
N GLY A 306 0.89 -12.07 15.36
CA GLY A 306 1.94 -12.23 16.36
C GLY A 306 1.46 -12.66 17.72
N GLN A 307 2.38 -12.54 18.67
CA GLN A 307 2.20 -12.92 20.06
C GLN A 307 3.10 -12.10 20.98
N ASN A 308 2.67 -12.00 22.23
CA ASN A 308 3.47 -11.54 23.36
C ASN A 308 3.40 -12.57 24.51
N GLU A 309 3.81 -12.20 25.72
CA GLU A 309 3.80 -13.12 26.87
C GLU A 309 2.40 -13.51 27.36
N HIS A 310 1.36 -12.81 26.90
CA HIS A 310 0.00 -12.89 27.42
C HIS A 310 -1.03 -13.36 26.39
N VAL A 311 -0.86 -13.01 25.11
CA VAL A 311 -1.82 -13.27 24.03
C VAL A 311 -1.12 -13.56 22.71
N ALA A 312 -1.79 -14.36 21.86
CA ALA A 312 -1.45 -14.53 20.45
C ALA A 312 -2.68 -14.16 19.61
N TRP A 313 -2.47 -13.56 18.44
CA TRP A 313 -3.54 -13.13 17.54
C TRP A 313 -3.17 -13.35 16.08
N GLY A 314 -4.20 -13.40 15.25
CA GLY A 314 -4.08 -13.51 13.81
C GLY A 314 -5.33 -12.96 13.13
N PHE A 315 -5.24 -12.71 11.83
CA PHE A 315 -6.29 -12.07 11.05
C PHE A 315 -6.64 -12.91 9.82
N THR A 316 -7.91 -12.85 9.42
CA THR A 316 -8.45 -13.45 8.21
C THR A 316 -9.40 -12.44 7.56
N ASN A 317 -9.46 -12.41 6.23
CA ASN A 317 -10.39 -11.52 5.55
C ASN A 317 -11.85 -11.90 5.92
N SER A 318 -12.65 -10.91 6.30
CA SER A 318 -14.07 -11.11 6.64
C SER A 318 -14.97 -11.14 5.40
N MET A 319 -14.44 -10.78 4.22
CA MET A 319 -15.20 -10.68 2.96
C MET A 319 -16.47 -9.83 3.10
N VAL A 320 -16.39 -8.78 3.92
CA VAL A 320 -17.49 -7.84 4.11
C VAL A 320 -17.60 -6.93 2.90
N ASP A 321 -18.84 -6.58 2.58
CA ASP A 321 -19.13 -5.50 1.65
C ASP A 321 -18.94 -4.15 2.35
N ASP A 322 -17.92 -3.41 1.94
CA ASP A 322 -17.49 -2.15 2.54
C ASP A 322 -17.30 -1.02 1.52
N LEU A 323 -17.78 -1.22 0.29
CA LEU A 323 -17.68 -0.28 -0.82
C LEU A 323 -18.91 -0.37 -1.73
N ASP A 324 -19.51 0.79 -2.03
CA ASP A 324 -20.65 0.91 -2.93
C ASP A 324 -20.37 1.90 -4.08
N PHE A 325 -20.95 1.66 -5.25
CA PHE A 325 -20.98 2.62 -6.35
C PHE A 325 -22.32 3.35 -6.47
N PHE A 326 -22.28 4.66 -6.77
CA PHE A 326 -23.47 5.47 -7.04
C PHE A 326 -23.38 6.14 -8.41
N ILE A 327 -24.46 6.06 -9.19
CA ILE A 327 -24.58 6.84 -10.43
C ILE A 327 -25.18 8.20 -10.09
N GLU A 328 -24.34 9.23 -10.12
CA GLU A 328 -24.69 10.59 -9.76
C GLU A 328 -25.40 11.29 -10.93
N THR A 329 -26.51 11.97 -10.63
CA THR A 329 -27.18 12.83 -11.62
C THR A 329 -26.52 14.22 -11.60
N ILE A 330 -25.85 14.60 -12.69
CA ILE A 330 -25.18 15.90 -12.82
C ILE A 330 -26.16 17.01 -13.22
N ASN A 331 -25.99 18.19 -12.64
CA ASN A 331 -26.79 19.35 -13.03
C ASN A 331 -26.47 19.76 -14.49
N PRO A 332 -27.45 19.73 -15.41
CA PRO A 332 -27.21 20.07 -16.82
C PRO A 332 -26.80 21.54 -17.04
N LYS A 333 -27.00 22.42 -16.04
CA LYS A 333 -26.58 23.82 -16.06
C LYS A 333 -25.24 24.08 -15.36
N ASN A 334 -24.78 23.16 -14.51
CA ASN A 334 -23.53 23.30 -13.76
C ASN A 334 -22.89 21.92 -13.53
N PRO A 335 -21.84 21.54 -14.28
CA PRO A 335 -21.25 20.19 -14.17
C PRO A 335 -20.54 19.91 -12.83
N ASN A 336 -20.37 20.93 -11.98
CA ASN A 336 -19.82 20.80 -10.64
C ASN A 336 -20.90 20.65 -9.56
N GLU A 337 -22.15 20.37 -9.95
CA GLU A 337 -23.24 20.07 -9.03
C GLU A 337 -23.86 18.70 -9.35
N TYR A 338 -24.34 18.02 -8.31
CA TYR A 338 -25.07 16.76 -8.41
C TYR A 338 -26.41 16.83 -7.69
N ARG A 339 -27.35 15.97 -8.07
CA ARG A 339 -28.67 15.89 -7.46
C ARG A 339 -28.60 15.04 -6.19
N SER A 340 -29.08 15.58 -5.08
CA SER A 340 -29.38 14.82 -3.86
C SER A 340 -30.82 15.13 -3.43
N GLY A 341 -31.69 14.12 -3.52
CA GLY A 341 -33.15 14.30 -3.43
C GLY A 341 -33.66 15.31 -4.45
N ASP A 342 -34.29 16.39 -3.99
CA ASP A 342 -34.83 17.45 -4.85
C ASP A 342 -33.91 18.67 -4.99
N LYS A 343 -32.67 18.59 -4.51
CA LYS A 343 -31.72 19.71 -4.52
C LYS A 343 -30.51 19.41 -5.39
N TRP A 344 -29.96 20.46 -5.99
CA TRP A 344 -28.62 20.46 -6.57
C TRP A 344 -27.64 20.89 -5.48
N LEU A 345 -26.64 20.06 -5.22
CA LEU A 345 -25.57 20.34 -4.27
C LEU A 345 -24.24 20.50 -5.01
N PRO A 346 -23.39 21.44 -4.59
CA PRO A 346 -22.05 21.55 -5.15
C PRO A 346 -21.21 20.32 -4.79
N MET A 347 -20.39 19.88 -5.73
CA MET A 347 -19.30 18.95 -5.47
C MET A 347 -18.13 19.67 -4.83
N GLU A 348 -17.40 18.97 -3.97
CA GLU A 348 -16.07 19.42 -3.57
C GLU A 348 -15.10 19.18 -4.74
N LEU A 349 -14.23 20.17 -5.01
CA LEU A 349 -13.24 20.12 -6.08
C LEU A 349 -11.84 20.17 -5.47
N VAL A 350 -11.13 19.05 -5.50
CA VAL A 350 -9.77 18.96 -4.97
C VAL A 350 -8.76 19.00 -6.12
N GLN A 351 -7.85 19.97 -6.10
CA GLN A 351 -6.73 20.03 -7.04
C GLN A 351 -5.58 19.19 -6.48
N GLU A 352 -5.09 18.23 -7.26
CA GLU A 352 -3.91 17.44 -6.93
C GLU A 352 -2.83 17.66 -7.99
N THR A 353 -1.58 17.79 -7.56
CA THR A 353 -0.42 17.94 -8.43
C THR A 353 0.38 16.64 -8.43
N ILE A 354 0.62 16.09 -9.61
CA ILE A 354 1.36 14.84 -9.81
C ILE A 354 2.69 15.16 -10.51
N PRO A 355 3.84 14.85 -9.89
CA PRO A 355 5.14 15.01 -10.52
C PRO A 355 5.37 13.97 -11.62
N LEU A 356 6.04 14.37 -12.70
CA LEU A 356 6.40 13.51 -13.84
C LEU A 356 7.91 13.29 -13.92
N LYS A 357 8.32 12.21 -14.60
CA LYS A 357 9.74 11.83 -14.71
C LYS A 357 10.62 12.88 -15.39
N ASN A 358 10.03 13.69 -16.26
CA ASN A 358 10.72 14.78 -16.95
C ASN A 358 10.93 16.05 -16.10
N GLY A 359 10.53 16.04 -14.82
CA GLY A 359 10.67 17.16 -13.90
C GLY A 359 9.58 18.23 -14.03
N ARG A 360 8.54 17.99 -14.84
CA ARG A 360 7.31 18.81 -14.87
C ARG A 360 6.25 18.18 -13.99
N ASP A 361 5.23 18.97 -13.68
CA ASP A 361 4.04 18.51 -12.98
C ASP A 361 2.81 18.51 -13.90
N THR A 362 1.83 17.69 -13.56
CA THR A 362 0.47 17.76 -14.10
C THR A 362 -0.52 17.96 -12.96
N THR A 363 -1.60 18.70 -13.22
CA THR A 363 -2.65 18.94 -12.23
C THR A 363 -3.92 18.23 -12.66
N ILE A 364 -4.54 17.52 -11.72
CA ILE A 364 -5.86 16.93 -11.87
C ILE A 364 -6.84 17.56 -10.90
N THR A 365 -8.13 17.50 -11.25
CA THR A 365 -9.22 17.87 -10.35
C THR A 365 -10.00 16.62 -10.01
N ILE A 366 -10.08 16.29 -8.72
CA ILE A 366 -10.92 15.23 -8.20
C ILE A 366 -12.23 15.88 -7.74
N ARG A 367 -13.35 15.43 -8.29
CA ARG A 367 -14.69 15.84 -7.85
C ARG A 367 -15.20 14.87 -6.79
N ILE A 368 -15.81 15.38 -5.74
CA ILE A 368 -16.28 14.58 -4.60
C ILE A 368 -17.73 14.95 -4.28
N THR A 369 -18.60 13.94 -4.17
CA THR A 369 -19.98 14.07 -3.67
C THR A 369 -20.05 13.65 -2.20
N HIS A 370 -21.24 13.70 -1.60
CA HIS A 370 -21.42 13.16 -0.25
C HIS A 370 -21.21 11.65 -0.13
N HIS A 371 -21.30 10.89 -1.24
CA HIS A 371 -20.97 9.47 -1.25
C HIS A 371 -19.45 9.27 -1.32
N GLY A 372 -18.75 10.08 -2.12
CA GLY A 372 -17.30 10.05 -2.21
C GLY A 372 -16.77 10.55 -3.56
N PRO A 373 -15.53 10.22 -3.93
CA PRO A 373 -14.90 10.69 -5.16
C PRO A 373 -15.59 10.15 -6.41
N ILE A 374 -15.68 10.98 -7.45
CA ILE A 374 -16.12 10.57 -8.79
C ILE A 374 -15.00 9.78 -9.46
N ILE A 375 -15.23 8.49 -9.70
CA ILE A 375 -14.26 7.56 -10.31
C ILE A 375 -14.39 7.47 -11.82
N SER A 376 -15.46 8.02 -12.41
CA SER A 376 -15.60 8.07 -13.88
C SER A 376 -14.77 9.18 -14.52
N ASP A 377 -14.27 10.15 -13.75
CA ASP A 377 -13.53 11.31 -14.26
C ASP A 377 -12.05 11.03 -14.53
N VAL A 378 -11.55 9.94 -13.96
CA VAL A 378 -10.12 9.80 -13.66
C VAL A 378 -9.34 9.13 -14.78
N HIS A 379 -10.01 8.90 -15.91
CA HIS A 379 -9.34 8.51 -17.14
C HIS A 379 -9.67 9.42 -18.32
N GLY A 380 -8.65 9.81 -19.09
CA GLY A 380 -8.77 10.72 -20.22
C GLY A 380 -9.75 10.25 -21.30
N LEU A 381 -10.01 8.95 -21.40
CA LEU A 381 -10.99 8.35 -22.33
C LEU A 381 -12.46 8.45 -21.86
N LEU A 382 -12.69 8.85 -20.61
CA LEU A 382 -14.02 8.93 -19.99
C LEU A 382 -14.53 10.36 -19.82
N LYS A 383 -13.67 11.38 -20.00
CA LYS A 383 -14.02 12.81 -19.91
C LYS A 383 -15.21 13.23 -20.79
N GLU A 384 -15.53 12.47 -21.84
CA GLU A 384 -16.64 12.74 -22.76
C GLU A 384 -17.87 11.83 -22.54
N LYS A 385 -17.88 10.99 -21.50
CA LYS A 385 -19.03 10.12 -21.20
C LYS A 385 -19.95 10.86 -20.22
N ASN A 386 -21.24 10.99 -20.57
CA ASN A 386 -22.29 11.58 -19.73
C ASN A 386 -22.66 10.69 -18.52
N VAL A 387 -21.67 10.15 -17.82
CA VAL A 387 -21.87 9.30 -16.64
C VAL A 387 -20.95 9.80 -15.55
N ALA A 388 -21.52 10.12 -14.39
CA ALA A 388 -20.78 10.39 -13.18
C ALA A 388 -21.01 9.22 -12.22
N MET A 389 -19.96 8.48 -11.90
CA MET A 389 -20.00 7.40 -10.91
C MET A 389 -19.16 7.81 -9.71
N SER A 390 -19.74 7.81 -8.52
CA SER A 390 -19.02 7.98 -7.26
C SER A 390 -18.82 6.65 -6.55
N MET A 391 -17.84 6.60 -5.65
CA MET A 391 -17.55 5.46 -4.79
C MET A 391 -17.70 5.89 -3.33
N ALA A 392 -18.52 5.18 -2.57
CA ALA A 392 -18.55 5.27 -1.12
C ALA A 392 -17.75 4.10 -0.54
N TRP A 393 -16.65 4.37 0.15
CA TRP A 393 -15.79 3.34 0.72
C TRP A 393 -15.54 3.62 2.19
N THR A 394 -15.69 2.61 3.06
CA THR A 394 -15.40 2.76 4.50
C THR A 394 -13.93 3.14 4.76
N GLY A 395 -13.03 2.87 3.82
CA GLY A 395 -11.64 3.31 3.87
C GLY A 395 -11.44 4.83 3.90
N HIS A 396 -12.47 5.62 3.55
CA HIS A 396 -12.45 7.08 3.68
C HIS A 396 -12.80 7.58 5.08
N TRP A 397 -13.21 6.70 6.00
CA TRP A 397 -13.56 7.10 7.37
C TRP A 397 -12.31 7.34 8.19
N ASN A 398 -12.32 8.40 9.01
CA ASN A 398 -11.23 8.63 9.94
C ASN A 398 -11.38 7.72 11.17
N THR A 399 -10.52 6.72 11.28
CA THR A 399 -10.58 5.69 12.34
C THR A 399 -9.28 5.62 13.15
N THR A 400 -9.32 4.91 14.28
CA THR A 400 -8.22 4.82 15.26
C THR A 400 -7.55 3.44 15.27
N GLU A 401 -7.59 2.73 14.15
CA GLU A 401 -7.09 1.36 14.01
C GLU A 401 -5.59 1.25 14.30
N MET A 402 -4.81 2.28 13.98
CA MET A 402 -3.37 2.32 14.27
C MET A 402 -3.10 2.34 15.79
N ASP A 403 -3.92 3.08 16.55
CA ASP A 403 -3.86 3.10 18.02
C ASP A 403 -4.35 1.78 18.63
N ALA A 404 -5.41 1.20 18.06
CA ALA A 404 -5.93 -0.11 18.47
C ALA A 404 -4.88 -1.21 18.26
N TRP A 405 -4.13 -1.13 17.18
CA TRP A 405 -3.07 -2.09 16.86
C TRP A 405 -1.87 -1.98 17.80
N ILE A 406 -1.47 -0.76 18.18
CA ILE A 406 -0.47 -0.58 19.25
C ILE A 406 -0.95 -1.23 20.54
N LYS A 407 -2.21 -1.00 20.93
CA LYS A 407 -2.78 -1.62 22.14
C LYS A 407 -2.71 -3.14 22.09
N LEU A 408 -3.03 -3.76 20.96
CA LEU A 408 -2.93 -5.19 20.74
C LEU A 408 -1.51 -5.73 20.97
N ASN A 409 -0.49 -5.02 20.49
CA ASN A 409 0.92 -5.41 20.66
C ASN A 409 1.45 -5.20 22.09
N THR A 410 0.82 -4.33 22.87
CA THR A 410 1.19 -4.02 24.26
C THR A 410 0.25 -4.63 25.31
N MET A 411 -0.62 -5.56 24.91
CA MET A 411 -1.64 -6.16 25.79
C MET A 411 -1.05 -7.01 26.92
#